data_AF-A0A951KLP3-F1
#
_entry.id   AF-A0A951KLP3-F1
#
_cell.length_a   1.000
_cell.length_b   1.000
_cell.length_c   1.000
_cell.angle_alpha   90.00
_cell.angle_beta   90.00
_cell.angle_gamma   90.00
#
_symmetry.space_group_name_H-M   'P 1'
#
loop_
_entity.id
_entity.type
_entity.pdbx_description
1 polymer ?
#
loop_
_entity_poly.entity_id
_entity_poly.type
_entity_poly.pdbx_seq_one_letter_code
_entity_poly.pdbx_strand_id
1 'polypeptide(L)'
;MAVRADQQIDALLEQIRGFMRDEVYPLEAQLLREGFGALLPTLREKRRLVKQLGLWAPHLPQEYGGLGLSLSEFGRVSEILGTSPLGHFLF
;
A
#
# COMPACT_ATOMS: atom_id res chain seq x y z
N MET A 1 4.84 -3.06 27.05
CA MET A 1 3.79 -2.61 26.11
C MET A 1 4.23 -2.56 24.64
N ALA A 2 5.54 -2.50 24.31
CA ALA A 2 6.03 -2.40 22.92
C ALA A 2 5.75 -3.63 22.02
N VAL A 3 5.81 -4.85 22.56
CA VAL A 3 5.66 -6.11 21.78
C VAL A 3 4.32 -6.20 21.03
N ARG A 4 3.25 -5.63 21.59
CA ARG A 4 1.90 -5.71 20.99
C ARG A 4 1.74 -4.75 19.81
N ALA A 5 2.38 -3.58 19.85
CA ALA A 5 2.39 -2.64 18.73
C ALA A 5 3.21 -3.20 17.58
N ASP A 6 4.34 -3.87 17.88
CA ASP A 6 5.21 -4.47 16.87
C ASP A 6 4.52 -5.63 16.12
N GLN A 7 3.76 -6.46 16.84
CA GLN A 7 2.93 -7.51 16.21
C GLN A 7 1.84 -6.94 15.29
N GLN A 8 1.29 -5.77 15.60
CA GLN A 8 0.26 -5.12 14.80
C GLN A 8 0.83 -4.55 13.50
N ILE A 9 2.01 -3.91 13.56
CA ILE A 9 2.70 -3.45 12.35
C ILE A 9 3.17 -4.64 11.51
N ASP A 10 3.67 -5.73 12.10
CA ASP A 10 4.10 -6.91 11.34
C ASP A 10 2.95 -7.55 10.55
N ALA A 11 1.76 -7.65 11.17
CA ALA A 11 0.57 -8.13 10.48
C ALA A 11 0.15 -7.20 9.33
N LEU A 12 0.21 -5.88 9.54
CA LEU A 12 -0.06 -4.89 8.49
C LEU A 12 0.93 -5.02 7.33
N LEU A 13 2.23 -5.14 7.62
CA LEU A 13 3.27 -5.31 6.61
C LEU A 13 3.03 -6.59 5.79
N GLU A 14 2.55 -7.66 6.41
CA GLU A 14 2.23 -8.90 5.68
C GLU A 14 0.99 -8.75 4.80
N GLN A 15 -0.05 -8.04 5.25
CA GLN A 15 -1.20 -7.71 4.42
C GLN A 15 -0.79 -6.88 3.19
N ILE A 16 0.08 -5.88 3.39
CA ILE A 16 0.59 -5.05 2.30
C ILE A 16 1.44 -5.89 1.33
N ARG A 17 2.31 -6.77 1.83
CA ARG A 17 3.09 -7.69 0.97
C ARG A 17 2.18 -8.61 0.15
N GLY A 18 1.11 -9.13 0.75
CA GLY A 18 0.10 -9.91 0.05
C GLY A 18 -0.55 -9.12 -1.08
N PHE A 19 -1.04 -7.91 -0.77
CA PHE A 19 -1.63 -7.03 -1.78
C PHE A 19 -0.65 -6.68 -2.90
N MET A 20 0.60 -6.36 -2.58
CA MET A 20 1.62 -6.06 -3.59
C MET A 20 1.84 -7.25 -4.53
N ARG A 21 1.96 -8.45 -3.98
CA ARG A 21 2.15 -9.68 -4.75
C ARG A 21 0.97 -10.02 -5.65
N ASP A 22 -0.23 -9.92 -5.10
CA ASP A 22 -1.43 -10.47 -5.75
C ASP A 22 -2.09 -9.43 -6.67
N GLU A 23 -1.97 -8.13 -6.38
CA GLU A 23 -2.72 -7.06 -7.04
C GLU A 23 -1.87 -6.01 -7.76
N VAL A 24 -0.59 -5.83 -7.36
CA VAL A 24 0.27 -4.75 -7.88
C VAL A 24 1.31 -5.25 -8.86
N TYR A 25 2.16 -6.19 -8.48
CA TYR A 25 3.22 -6.72 -9.35
C TYR A 25 2.71 -7.26 -10.69
N PRO A 26 1.55 -7.94 -10.77
CA PRO A 26 1.01 -8.39 -12.07
C PRO A 26 0.73 -7.24 -13.06
N LEU A 27 0.52 -6.01 -12.56
CA LEU A 27 0.25 -4.84 -13.40
C LEU A 27 1.51 -4.20 -13.97
N GLU A 28 2.70 -4.51 -13.46
CA GLU A 28 3.95 -3.87 -13.89
C GLU A 28 4.30 -4.19 -15.34
N ALA A 29 4.07 -5.44 -15.76
CA ALA A 29 4.27 -5.83 -17.15
C ALA A 29 3.35 -5.03 -18.09
N GLN A 30 2.12 -4.74 -17.66
CA GLN A 30 1.18 -3.92 -18.42
C GLN A 30 1.60 -2.45 -18.41
N LEU A 31 2.06 -1.92 -17.26
CA LEU A 31 2.61 -0.58 -17.14
C LEU A 31 3.74 -0.34 -18.15
N LEU A 32 4.67 -1.29 -18.28
CA LEU A 32 5.80 -1.18 -19.20
C LEU A 32 5.38 -1.21 -20.68
N ARG A 33 4.32 -1.96 -21.02
CA ARG A 33 3.85 -2.10 -22.41
C ARG A 33 2.95 -0.96 -22.85
N GLU A 34 2.02 -0.55 -21.99
CA GLU A 34 0.89 0.33 -22.35
C GLU A 34 0.99 1.71 -21.70
N GLY A 35 1.90 1.88 -20.72
CA GLY A 35 2.10 3.13 -20.00
C GLY A 35 1.08 3.38 -18.90
N PHE A 36 1.41 4.33 -18.02
CA PHE A 36 0.62 4.63 -16.83
C PHE A 36 -0.82 5.09 -17.15
N GLY A 37 -0.98 5.91 -18.19
CA GLY A 37 -2.27 6.45 -18.59
C GLY A 37 -3.30 5.38 -18.94
N ALA A 38 -2.88 4.32 -19.64
CA ALA A 38 -3.75 3.20 -20.00
C ALA A 38 -4.18 2.38 -18.77
N LEU A 39 -3.30 2.26 -17.76
CA LEU A 39 -3.59 1.54 -16.52
C LEU A 39 -4.44 2.31 -15.52
N LEU A 40 -4.61 3.63 -15.68
CA LEU A 40 -5.31 4.49 -14.72
C LEU A 40 -6.67 3.94 -14.25
N PRO A 41 -7.56 3.44 -15.13
CA PRO A 41 -8.83 2.85 -14.70
C PRO A 41 -8.64 1.68 -13.74
N THR A 42 -7.73 0.75 -14.07
CA THR A 42 -7.39 -0.40 -13.23
C THR A 42 -6.77 0.04 -11.90
N LEU A 43 -5.83 0.99 -11.93
CA LEU A 43 -5.18 1.50 -10.72
C LEU A 43 -6.17 2.21 -9.78
N ARG A 44 -7.17 2.92 -10.32
CA ARG A 44 -8.24 3.52 -9.52
C ARG A 44 -9.07 2.45 -8.80
N GLU A 45 -9.35 1.34 -9.47
CA GLU A 45 -10.07 0.21 -8.85
C GLU A 45 -9.22 -0.47 -7.76
N LYS A 46 -7.93 -0.70 -8.01
CA LYS A 46 -7.02 -1.23 -6.97
C LYS A 46 -6.93 -0.28 -5.77
N ARG A 47 -6.87 1.03 -6.00
CA ARG A 47 -6.89 2.03 -4.92
C ARG A 47 -8.20 1.98 -4.11
N ARG A 48 -9.34 1.73 -4.77
CA ARG A 48 -10.62 1.54 -4.07
C ARG A 48 -10.57 0.30 -3.17
N LEU A 49 -9.97 -0.78 -3.64
CA LEU A 49 -9.76 -1.99 -2.84
C LEU A 49 -8.83 -1.73 -1.64
N VAL A 50 -7.71 -1.02 -1.83
CA VAL A 50 -6.81 -0.60 -0.72
C VAL A 50 -7.58 0.15 0.37
N LYS A 51 -8.45 1.09 -0.02
CA LYS A 51 -9.34 1.81 0.90
C LYS A 51 -10.30 0.89 1.64
N GLN A 52 -10.91 -0.07 0.95
CA GLN A 52 -11.83 -1.04 1.55
C GLN A 52 -11.14 -1.98 2.54
N LEU A 53 -9.88 -2.31 2.28
CA LEU A 53 -9.04 -3.11 3.17
C LEU A 53 -8.51 -2.30 4.37
N GLY A 54 -8.78 -0.99 4.43
CA GLY A 54 -8.30 -0.12 5.51
C GLY A 54 -6.80 0.15 5.46
N LEU A 55 -6.17 -0.03 4.29
CA LEU A 55 -4.72 0.13 4.10
C LEU A 55 -4.34 1.52 3.55
N TRP A 56 -5.32 2.40 3.39
CA TRP A 56 -5.18 3.70 2.74
C TRP A 56 -4.50 4.76 3.61
N ALA A 57 -3.65 5.57 2.98
CA ALA A 57 -2.92 6.70 3.56
C ALA A 57 -2.26 6.36 4.90
N PRO A 58 -1.23 5.49 4.92
CA PRO A 58 -0.70 4.96 6.18
C PRO A 58 -0.13 6.02 7.13
N HIS A 59 0.43 7.09 6.57
CA HIS A 59 1.01 8.22 7.32
C HIS A 59 -0.02 9.24 7.82
N LEU A 60 -1.24 9.23 7.28
CA LEU A 60 -2.25 10.22 7.61
C LEU A 60 -2.92 9.86 8.94
N PRO A 61 -3.19 10.83 9.83
CA PRO A 61 -3.90 10.57 11.09
C PRO A 61 -5.28 9.92 10.87
N GLN A 62 -5.70 9.11 11.84
CA GLN A 62 -6.99 8.38 11.79
C GLN A 62 -8.20 9.30 11.71
N GLU A 63 -8.13 10.50 12.31
CA GLU A 63 -9.20 11.52 12.22
C GLU A 63 -9.47 12.00 10.78
N TYR A 64 -8.49 11.84 9.88
CA TYR A 64 -8.63 12.14 8.45
C TYR A 64 -8.78 10.87 7.59
N GLY A 65 -8.96 9.70 8.22
CA GLY A 65 -9.20 8.42 7.55
C GLY A 65 -7.95 7.66 7.09
N GLY A 66 -6.77 7.96 7.65
CA GLY A 66 -5.56 7.15 7.47
C GLY A 66 -5.31 6.18 8.64
N LEU A 67 -4.14 5.52 8.66
CA LEU A 67 -3.79 4.59 9.75
C LEU A 67 -3.11 5.27 10.95
N GLY A 68 -2.57 6.48 10.77
CA GLY A 68 -1.87 7.22 11.82
C GLY A 68 -0.54 6.59 12.23
N LEU A 69 0.17 5.94 11.30
CA LEU A 69 1.46 5.33 11.57
C LEU A 69 2.51 6.38 11.94
N SER A 70 3.39 6.04 12.88
CA SER A 70 4.60 6.82 13.15
C SER A 70 5.55 6.83 11.95
N LEU A 71 6.52 7.73 11.94
CA LEU A 71 7.51 7.81 10.87
C LEU A 71 8.27 6.49 10.65
N SER A 72 8.64 5.81 11.73
CA SER A 72 9.38 4.54 11.65
C SER A 72 8.52 3.40 11.09
N GLU A 73 7.25 3.32 11.48
CA GLU A 73 6.31 2.34 10.94
C GLU A 73 6.01 2.62 9.46
N PHE A 74 5.79 3.89 9.11
CA PHE A 74 5.60 4.30 7.72
C PHE A 74 6.85 4.04 6.86
N GLY A 75 8.05 4.15 7.43
CA GLY A 75 9.30 3.77 6.76
C GLY A 75 9.30 2.29 6.35
N ARG A 76 8.88 1.39 7.25
CA ARG A 76 8.77 -0.05 6.96
C ARG A 76 7.72 -0.35 5.88
N VAL A 77 6.59 0.36 5.91
CA VAL A 77 5.58 0.26 4.85
C VAL A 77 6.15 0.77 3.51
N SER A 78 6.85 1.89 3.54
CA SER A 78 7.43 2.52 2.35
C SER A 78 8.51 1.65 1.70
N GLU A 79 9.27 0.89 2.48
CA GLU A 79 10.22 -0.09 1.96
C GLU A 79 9.52 -1.12 1.06
N ILE A 80 8.34 -1.61 1.46
CA ILE A 80 7.56 -2.54 0.64
C ILE A 80 6.95 -1.83 -0.57
N LEU A 81 6.30 -0.68 -0.36
CA LEU A 81 5.63 0.06 -1.45
C LEU A 81 6.62 0.54 -2.52
N GLY A 82 7.85 0.89 -2.13
CA GLY A 82 8.92 1.32 -3.02
C GLY A 82 9.48 0.23 -3.91
N THR A 83 9.12 -1.03 -3.70
CA THR A 83 9.52 -2.14 -4.59
C THR A 83 8.82 -2.11 -5.95
N SER A 84 7.78 -1.28 -6.11
CA SER A 84 7.04 -1.10 -7.35
C SER A 84 6.87 0.38 -7.69
N PRO A 85 6.94 0.79 -8.97
CA PRO A 85 6.58 2.16 -9.37
C PRO A 85 5.10 2.50 -9.11
N LEU A 86 4.26 1.49 -8.86
CA LEU A 86 2.83 1.66 -8.60
C LEU A 86 2.48 1.71 -7.11
N GLY A 87 3.36 1.23 -6.22
CA GLY A 87 3.04 0.99 -4.82
C GLY A 87 2.53 2.24 -4.09
N HIS A 88 3.35 3.29 -4.02
CA HIS A 88 2.95 4.55 -3.36
C HIS A 88 1.77 5.27 -4.02
N PHE A 89 1.46 4.99 -5.29
CA PHE A 89 0.26 5.54 -5.89
C PHE A 89 -1.01 4.84 -5.38
N LEU A 90 -0.95 3.56 -5.03
CA LEU A 90 -2.14 2.81 -4.66
C LEU A 90 -2.56 2.98 -3.18
N PHE A 91 -1.64 3.37 -2.31
CA PHE A 91 -1.80 3.48 -0.85
C PHE A 91 -1.74 4.92 -0.38
#